data_AF-A0A4P5YWT1-F1
#
_entry.id   AF-A0A4P5YWT1-F1
#
_cell.length_a   1.000
_cell.length_b   1.000
_cell.length_c   1.000
_cell.angle_alpha   90.00
_cell.angle_beta   90.00
_cell.angle_gamma   90.00
#
_symmetry.space_group_name_H-M   'P 1'
#
loop_
_entity.id
_entity.type
_entity.pdbx_description
1 polymer ?
#
loop_
_entity_poly.entity_id
_entity_poly.type
_entity_poly.pdbx_seq_one_letter_code
_entity_poly.pdbx_strand_id
1 'polypeptide(L)'
;MKRIADTGLLKAALDCDDDAHAWGAAELRAHAPFHTCEAVLDELAFLLGTGVPGLQLVVQGDLILDFDLGAEAQAVLGLLQKYQDRQMDLADACILRMTELEMRCKVWTVDRGDFRIYRRHGRQPVPCAFPPGQR
;
A
#
# COMPACT_ATOMS: atom_id res chain seq x y z
N MET A 1 -16.07 -0.99 2.55
CA MET A 1 -15.03 -0.17 1.89
C MET A 1 -13.75 -0.94 2.02
N LYS A 2 -13.07 -1.28 0.91
CA LYS A 2 -11.82 -2.04 0.94
C LYS A 2 -10.71 -1.16 1.52
N ARG A 3 -9.98 -1.69 2.50
CA ARG A 3 -8.90 -1.00 3.19
C ARG A 3 -7.60 -1.52 2.60
N ILE A 4 -6.87 -0.68 1.92
CA ILE A 4 -5.67 -1.08 1.18
C ILE A 4 -4.46 -0.60 1.97
N ALA A 5 -3.53 -1.51 2.28
CA ALA A 5 -2.29 -1.20 2.96
C ALA A 5 -1.15 -1.14 1.95
N ASP A 6 -0.49 0.01 1.93
CA ASP A 6 0.79 0.20 1.27
C ASP A 6 1.96 -0.25 2.18
N THR A 7 3.15 -0.45 1.61
CA THR A 7 4.38 -0.82 2.33
C THR A 7 4.66 0.16 3.45
N GLY A 8 4.47 1.46 3.21
CA GLY A 8 4.71 2.50 4.21
C GLY A 8 3.88 2.35 5.49
N LEU A 9 2.59 1.96 5.36
CA LEU A 9 1.75 1.67 6.53
C LEU A 9 2.28 0.47 7.30
N LEU A 10 2.60 -0.62 6.59
CA LEU A 10 3.02 -1.87 7.22
C LEU A 10 4.36 -1.72 7.91
N LYS A 11 5.34 -1.05 7.27
CA LYS A 11 6.62 -0.71 7.91
C LYS A 11 6.38 0.10 9.16
N ALA A 12 5.64 1.20 9.07
CA ALA A 12 5.34 2.04 10.24
C ALA A 12 4.70 1.20 11.36
N ALA A 13 3.74 0.32 11.06
CA ALA A 13 3.11 -0.50 12.10
C ALA A 13 4.04 -1.54 12.77
N LEU A 14 5.07 -2.01 12.06
CA LEU A 14 5.92 -3.14 12.49
C LEU A 14 7.29 -2.72 13.01
N ASP A 15 7.81 -1.58 12.56
CA ASP A 15 9.09 -1.00 12.95
C ASP A 15 8.87 0.03 14.08
N CYS A 16 9.31 -0.30 15.30
CA CYS A 16 9.12 0.56 16.46
C CYS A 16 9.95 1.85 16.42
N ASP A 17 10.99 1.89 15.58
CA ASP A 17 11.86 3.06 15.41
C ASP A 17 11.38 3.98 14.27
N ASP A 18 10.30 3.63 13.57
CA ASP A 18 9.70 4.46 12.53
C ASP A 18 9.00 5.70 13.14
N ASP A 19 9.24 6.88 12.58
CA ASP A 19 8.63 8.13 13.05
C ASP A 19 7.09 8.08 13.01
N ALA A 20 6.51 7.30 12.10
CA ALA A 20 5.07 7.10 11.99
C ALA A 20 4.57 5.89 12.78
N HIS A 21 5.39 5.23 13.62
CA HIS A 21 5.03 3.98 14.28
C HIS A 21 3.74 4.05 15.09
N ALA A 22 3.61 5.09 15.91
CA ALA A 22 2.41 5.29 16.73
C ALA A 22 1.13 5.38 15.88
N TRP A 23 1.21 6.00 14.69
CA TRP A 23 0.09 6.07 13.76
C TRP A 23 -0.14 4.72 13.07
N GLY A 24 0.91 4.12 12.50
CA GLY A 24 0.80 2.85 11.77
C GLY A 24 0.23 1.72 12.62
N ALA A 25 0.73 1.57 13.85
CA ALA A 25 0.25 0.56 14.80
C ALA A 25 -1.21 0.81 15.22
N ALA A 26 -1.63 2.07 15.35
CA ALA A 26 -3.00 2.42 15.69
C ALA A 26 -3.96 2.12 14.52
N GLU A 27 -3.61 2.51 13.30
CA GLU A 27 -4.43 2.25 12.10
C GLU A 27 -4.54 0.75 11.81
N LEU A 28 -3.43 0.00 11.91
CA LEU A 28 -3.43 -1.45 11.72
C LEU A 28 -4.40 -2.12 12.69
N ARG A 29 -4.31 -1.78 13.98
CA ARG A 29 -5.20 -2.32 15.03
C ARG A 29 -6.67 -1.91 14.84
N ALA A 30 -6.93 -0.69 14.42
CA ALA A 30 -8.30 -0.16 14.30
C ALA A 30 -9.01 -0.65 13.03
N HIS A 31 -8.25 -1.00 11.99
CA HIS A 31 -8.80 -1.20 10.65
C HIS A 31 -8.48 -2.54 10.01
N ALA A 32 -7.78 -3.46 10.66
CA ALA A 32 -7.69 -4.84 10.17
C ALA A 32 -9.08 -5.46 9.86
N PRO A 33 -9.19 -6.36 8.87
CA PRO A 33 -8.14 -6.72 7.93
C PRO A 33 -7.89 -5.66 6.85
N PHE A 34 -6.61 -5.54 6.46
CA PHE A 34 -6.17 -4.79 5.28
C PHE A 34 -5.98 -5.72 4.08
N HIS A 35 -6.07 -5.16 2.88
CA HIS A 35 -5.80 -5.85 1.62
C HIS A 35 -4.53 -5.27 0.99
N THR A 36 -3.69 -6.13 0.43
CA THR A 36 -2.48 -5.71 -0.29
C THR A 36 -2.12 -6.74 -1.36
N CYS A 37 -0.89 -6.69 -1.87
CA CYS A 37 -0.32 -7.61 -2.85
C CYS A 37 1.07 -8.11 -2.42
N GLU A 38 1.58 -9.12 -3.11
CA GLU A 38 2.88 -9.73 -2.86
C GLU A 38 4.04 -8.76 -3.05
N ALA A 39 3.94 -7.81 -4.00
CA ALA A 39 4.98 -6.81 -4.23
C ALA A 39 5.20 -5.91 -3.00
N VAL A 40 4.12 -5.56 -2.28
CA VAL A 40 4.21 -4.83 -1.01
C VAL A 40 4.87 -5.66 0.08
N LEU A 41 4.61 -6.97 0.14
CA LEU A 41 5.28 -7.86 1.09
C LEU A 41 6.77 -8.02 0.79
N ASP A 42 7.15 -8.09 -0.49
CA ASP A 42 8.55 -8.18 -0.91
C ASP A 42 9.32 -6.90 -0.52
N GLU A 43 8.76 -5.74 -0.82
CA GLU A 43 9.34 -4.45 -0.43
C GLU A 43 9.41 -4.30 1.10
N LEU A 44 8.35 -4.66 1.82
CA LEU A 44 8.35 -4.66 3.28
C LEU A 44 9.45 -5.56 3.85
N ALA A 45 9.61 -6.76 3.30
CA ALA A 45 10.64 -7.70 3.73
C ALA A 45 12.05 -7.15 3.49
N PHE A 46 12.26 -6.47 2.37
CA PHE A 46 13.50 -5.77 2.06
C PHE A 46 13.79 -4.66 3.08
N LEU A 47 12.79 -3.81 3.39
CA LEU A 47 12.94 -2.69 4.34
C LEU A 47 13.17 -3.14 5.79
N LEU A 48 12.54 -4.24 6.22
CA LEU A 48 12.71 -4.80 7.57
C LEU A 48 13.91 -5.75 7.68
N GLY A 49 14.53 -6.14 6.57
CA GLY A 49 15.55 -7.19 6.52
C GLY A 49 15.02 -8.59 6.82
N THR A 50 13.70 -8.77 6.89
CA THR A 50 13.03 -10.06 7.14
C THR A 50 11.57 -10.01 6.71
N GLY A 51 11.06 -11.09 6.12
CA GLY A 51 9.64 -11.23 5.74
C GLY A 51 8.73 -11.77 6.85
N VAL A 52 9.30 -12.15 8.01
CA VAL A 52 8.55 -12.84 9.08
C VAL A 52 7.35 -12.03 9.58
N PRO A 53 7.48 -10.74 9.94
CA PRO A 53 6.34 -9.99 10.50
C PRO A 53 5.21 -9.79 9.48
N GLY A 54 5.54 -9.50 8.22
CA GLY A 54 4.54 -9.36 7.15
C GLY A 54 3.75 -10.65 6.91
N LEU A 55 4.43 -11.79 6.82
CA LEU A 55 3.74 -13.09 6.66
C LEU A 55 2.96 -13.51 7.91
N GLN A 56 3.39 -13.12 9.12
CA GLN A 56 2.60 -13.36 10.33
C GLN A 56 1.23 -12.66 10.26
N LEU A 57 1.17 -11.40 9.79
CA LEU A 57 -0.09 -10.69 9.59
C LEU A 57 -1.00 -11.42 8.58
N VAL A 58 -0.42 -12.03 7.54
CA VAL A 58 -1.17 -12.83 6.57
C VAL A 58 -1.74 -14.08 7.19
N VAL A 59 -0.92 -14.85 7.92
CA VAL A 59 -1.35 -16.08 8.60
C VAL A 59 -2.43 -15.79 9.66
N GLN A 60 -2.35 -14.65 10.34
CA GLN A 60 -3.33 -14.20 11.32
C GLN A 60 -4.62 -13.68 10.70
N GLY A 61 -4.62 -13.37 9.41
CA GLY A 61 -5.76 -12.81 8.68
C GLY A 61 -5.92 -11.30 8.84
N ASP A 62 -4.96 -10.61 9.45
CA ASP A 62 -4.94 -9.15 9.57
C ASP A 62 -4.52 -8.46 8.26
N LEU A 63 -3.82 -9.19 7.39
CA LEU A 63 -3.42 -8.76 6.06
C LEU A 63 -3.83 -9.81 5.01
N ILE A 64 -4.53 -9.38 3.96
CA ILE A 64 -5.09 -10.25 2.92
C ILE A 64 -4.41 -9.93 1.59
N LEU A 65 -3.79 -10.94 0.97
CA LEU A 65 -3.29 -10.85 -0.41
C LEU A 65 -4.48 -11.00 -1.36
N ASP A 66 -4.87 -9.91 -2.00
CA ASP A 66 -6.12 -9.82 -2.77
C ASP A 66 -5.88 -9.05 -4.08
N PHE A 67 -4.83 -9.47 -4.78
CA PHE A 67 -4.42 -8.94 -6.06
C PHE A 67 -3.71 -10.01 -6.89
N ASP A 68 -4.14 -10.20 -8.13
CA ASP A 68 -3.48 -11.09 -9.09
C ASP A 68 -2.73 -10.23 -10.11
N LEU A 69 -1.42 -10.11 -9.94
CA LEU A 69 -0.58 -9.33 -10.85
C LEU A 69 -0.58 -9.92 -12.27
N GLY A 70 -0.69 -11.24 -12.43
CA GLY A 70 -0.73 -11.88 -13.74
C GLY A 70 -1.97 -11.47 -14.54
N ALA A 71 -3.12 -11.45 -13.88
CA ALA A 71 -4.38 -11.01 -14.48
C ALA A 71 -4.39 -9.51 -14.83
N GLU A 72 -3.70 -8.69 -14.03
CA GLU A 72 -3.73 -7.22 -14.15
C GLU A 72 -2.49 -6.62 -14.83
N ALA A 73 -1.56 -7.45 -15.32
CA ALA A 73 -0.24 -7.04 -15.80
C ALA A 73 -0.27 -5.91 -16.84
N GLN A 74 -1.22 -5.96 -17.79
CA GLN A 74 -1.34 -4.93 -18.83
C GLN A 74 -1.72 -3.56 -18.26
N ALA A 75 -2.58 -3.51 -17.25
CA ALA A 75 -2.99 -2.28 -16.59
C ALA A 75 -1.86 -1.74 -15.71
N VAL A 76 -1.21 -2.62 -14.94
CA VAL A 76 -0.04 -2.29 -14.10
C VAL A 76 1.10 -1.73 -14.95
N LEU A 77 1.41 -2.35 -16.10
CA LEU A 77 2.40 -1.83 -17.05
C LEU A 77 2.07 -0.40 -17.51
N GLY A 78 0.80 -0.13 -17.81
CA GLY A 78 0.37 1.21 -18.21
C GLY A 78 0.56 2.25 -17.10
N LEU A 79 0.36 1.87 -15.83
CA LEU A 79 0.61 2.74 -14.69
C LEU A 79 2.11 3.03 -14.50
N LEU A 80 2.95 1.99 -14.57
CA LEU A 80 4.40 2.12 -14.50
C LEU A 80 4.93 3.06 -15.60
N GLN A 81 4.47 2.89 -16.84
CA GLN A 81 4.84 3.78 -17.95
C GLN A 81 4.36 5.21 -17.73
N LYS A 82 3.12 5.39 -17.24
CA LYS A 82 2.54 6.72 -16.99
C LYS A 82 3.31 7.50 -15.93
N TYR A 83 3.84 6.82 -14.92
CA TYR A 83 4.53 7.45 -13.78
C TYR A 83 6.04 7.19 -13.78
N GLN A 84 6.62 6.77 -14.91
CA GLN A 84 8.05 6.46 -15.04
C GLN A 84 8.96 7.64 -14.64
N ASP A 85 8.55 8.88 -14.92
CA ASP A 85 9.30 10.10 -14.59
C ASP A 85 9.39 10.35 -13.08
N ARG A 86 8.59 9.63 -12.29
CA ARG A 86 8.57 9.66 -10.82
C ARG A 86 9.16 8.41 -10.19
N GLN A 87 9.67 7.47 -10.99
CA GLN A 87 10.21 6.20 -10.50
C GLN A 87 9.19 5.37 -9.70
N MET A 88 7.90 5.40 -10.09
CA MET A 88 6.88 4.52 -9.52
C MET A 88 7.38 3.07 -9.54
N ASP A 89 7.33 2.41 -8.38
CA ASP A 89 7.68 1.01 -8.27
C ASP A 89 6.48 0.08 -8.53
N LEU A 90 6.76 -1.23 -8.51
CA LEU A 90 5.74 -2.23 -8.75
C LEU A 90 4.70 -2.30 -7.62
N ALA A 91 5.07 -2.04 -6.37
CA ALA A 91 4.17 -2.07 -5.23
C ALA A 91 3.12 -0.96 -5.35
N ASP A 92 3.55 0.27 -5.61
CA ASP A 92 2.71 1.43 -5.88
C ASP A 92 1.77 1.20 -7.06
N ALA A 93 2.29 0.66 -8.17
CA ALA A 93 1.48 0.38 -9.35
C ALA A 93 0.40 -0.67 -9.06
N CYS A 94 0.72 -1.72 -8.30
CA CYS A 94 -0.25 -2.72 -7.84
C CYS A 94 -1.30 -2.08 -6.92
N ILE A 95 -0.90 -1.28 -5.94
CA ILE A 95 -1.82 -0.62 -5.00
C ILE A 95 -2.75 0.33 -5.74
N LEU A 96 -2.23 1.15 -6.65
CA LEU A 96 -3.04 2.02 -7.49
C LEU A 96 -4.03 1.21 -8.32
N ARG A 97 -3.60 0.08 -8.90
CA ARG A 97 -4.49 -0.80 -9.65
C ARG A 97 -5.58 -1.43 -8.78
N MET A 98 -5.24 -1.90 -7.58
CA MET A 98 -6.23 -2.38 -6.60
C MET A 98 -7.26 -1.30 -6.28
N THR A 99 -6.85 -0.03 -6.23
CA THR A 99 -7.82 1.05 -6.06
C THR A 99 -8.75 1.16 -7.26
N GLU A 100 -8.27 0.99 -8.49
CA GLU A 100 -9.10 1.06 -9.70
C GLU A 100 -10.15 -0.05 -9.73
N LEU A 101 -9.79 -1.26 -9.33
CA LEU A 101 -10.68 -2.42 -9.28
C LEU A 101 -11.84 -2.21 -8.28
N GLU A 102 -11.59 -1.49 -7.17
CA GLU A 102 -12.61 -1.29 -6.15
C GLU A 102 -13.28 0.08 -6.19
N MET A 103 -14.60 0.09 -6.35
CA MET A 103 -15.40 1.32 -6.33
C MET A 103 -15.30 2.08 -4.99
N ARG A 104 -15.26 1.36 -3.86
CA ARG A 104 -15.22 1.95 -2.51
C ARG A 104 -14.00 1.45 -1.76
N CYS A 105 -12.87 2.14 -1.91
CA CYS A 105 -11.62 1.84 -1.22
C CYS A 105 -10.98 3.07 -0.58
N LYS A 106 -10.00 2.83 0.29
CA LYS A 106 -9.08 3.84 0.81
C LYS A 106 -7.71 3.20 1.02
N VAL A 107 -6.64 3.92 0.69
CA VAL A 107 -5.25 3.52 0.91
C VAL A 107 -4.73 4.14 2.20
N TRP A 108 -4.04 3.36 3.00
CA TRP A 108 -3.25 3.85 4.13
C TRP A 108 -1.78 3.77 3.75
N THR A 109 -1.11 4.91 3.80
CA THR A 109 0.31 5.04 3.43
C THR A 109 0.93 6.20 4.20
N VAL A 110 2.26 6.17 4.35
CA VAL A 110 3.05 7.32 4.81
C VAL A 110 3.57 8.16 3.64
N ASP A 111 3.55 7.63 2.42
CA ASP A 111 3.97 8.36 1.23
C ASP A 111 2.88 9.32 0.74
N ARG A 112 2.85 10.50 1.37
CA ARG A 112 1.98 11.59 0.96
C ARG A 112 2.38 12.18 -0.40
N GLY A 113 3.65 12.11 -0.78
CA GLY A 113 4.19 12.77 -1.97
C GLY A 113 3.57 12.18 -3.23
N ASP A 114 3.73 10.87 -3.42
CA ASP A 114 3.33 10.24 -4.67
C ASP A 114 1.85 9.88 -4.71
N PHE A 115 1.25 9.41 -3.61
CA PHE A 115 -0.20 9.14 -3.58
C PHE A 115 -1.09 10.38 -3.77
N ARG A 116 -0.57 11.60 -3.52
CA ARG A 116 -1.28 12.83 -3.89
C ARG A 116 -1.23 13.16 -5.37
N ILE A 117 -0.28 12.59 -6.10
CA ILE A 117 -0.05 12.80 -7.53
C ILE A 117 -0.72 11.69 -8.34
N TYR A 118 -0.70 10.47 -7.84
CA TYR A 118 -1.34 9.32 -8.47
C TYR A 118 -2.84 9.56 -8.69
N ARG A 119 -3.33 9.03 -9.81
CA ARG A 119 -4.71 9.18 -10.25
C ARG A 119 -5.25 7.84 -10.67
N ARG A 120 -6.28 7.37 -9.98
CA ARG A 120 -7.07 6.21 -10.39
C ARG A 120 -8.04 6.62 -11.50
N HIS A 121 -8.35 5.69 -12.42
CA HIS A 121 -9.27 5.94 -13.54
C HIS A 121 -8.85 7.16 -14.37
N GLY A 122 -7.54 7.32 -14.55
CA GLY A 122 -6.90 8.40 -15.30
C GLY A 122 -6.79 9.74 -14.56
N ARG A 123 -7.85 10.21 -13.90
CA ARG A 123 -7.93 11.60 -13.36
C ARG A 123 -8.47 11.73 -11.94
N GLN A 124 -8.97 10.66 -11.33
CA GLN A 124 -9.57 10.75 -10.00
C GLN A 124 -8.48 10.63 -8.93
N PRO A 125 -8.53 11.44 -7.85
CA PRO A 125 -7.58 11.30 -6.75
C PRO A 125 -7.73 9.93 -6.07
N VAL A 126 -6.62 9.39 -5.57
CA VAL A 126 -6.66 8.19 -4.74
C VAL A 126 -7.17 8.58 -3.35
N PRO A 127 -8.22 7.94 -2.80
CA PRO A 127 -8.64 8.19 -1.43
C PRO A 127 -7.61 7.64 -0.46
N CYS A 128 -6.94 8.52 0.30
CA CYS A 128 -5.87 8.11 1.21
C CYS A 128 -6.11 8.53 2.67
N ALA A 129 -5.48 7.81 3.59
CA ALA A 129 -5.21 8.20 4.97
C ALA A 129 -3.69 8.27 5.17
N PHE A 130 -3.24 9.27 5.91
CA PHE A 130 -1.83 9.59 6.13
C PHE A 130 -1.60 9.91 7.62
N PRO A 131 -0.36 9.80 8.13
CA PRO A 131 -0.01 10.29 9.45
C PRO A 131 -0.35 11.78 9.63
N PRO A 132 -0.79 12.20 10.83
CA PRO A 132 -0.97 13.61 11.15
C PRO A 132 0.40 14.32 11.18
N GLY A 133 0.46 15.57 10.72
CA GLY A 133 1.65 16.43 10.89
C GLY A 133 2.73 16.32 9.80
N GLN A 134 2.66 15.36 8.88
CA GLN A 134 3.52 15.34 7.68
C GLN A 134 2.97 16.32 6.63
N ARG A 135 3.69 17.43 6.38
CA ARG A 135 3.36 18.43 5.35
C ARG A 135 3.68 17.92 3.96
#